data_AF-A0A059G9A1-F1
#
_entry.id   AF-A0A059G9A1-F1
#
_cell.length_a   1.000
_cell.length_b   1.000
_cell.length_c   1.000
_cell.angle_alpha   90.00
_cell.angle_beta   90.00
_cell.angle_gamma   90.00
#
_symmetry.space_group_name_H-M   'P 1'
#
loop_
_entity.id
_entity.type
_entity.pdbx_description
1 polymer ?
#
loop_
_entity_poly.entity_id
_entity_poly.type
_entity_poly.pdbx_seq_one_letter_code
_entity_poly.pdbx_strand_id
1 'polypeptide(L)'
;MRIMLAALALASGPLTATAQQAIPSNGYRVCAPEQTMQGRTIVREACGDLVQPDFAEGGFASLSELEAAGEARETFLAEITAYAACVSGFIDAARQPGMPADSLAPDQAACAHSWAEEQATQAVRDYGRACIAYSNRSMMDANLTPWSGACYPTATGNNG
;
A
#
# COMPACT_ATOMS: atom_id res chain seq x y z
N MET A 1 -69.95 18.17 22.98
CA MET A 1 -70.40 17.29 21.88
C MET A 1 -69.71 17.76 20.60
N ARG A 2 -69.10 16.83 19.84
CA ARG A 2 -68.30 16.98 18.58
C ARG A 2 -66.80 17.33 18.78
N ILE A 3 -65.84 16.40 18.60
CA ILE A 3 -65.29 15.78 17.34
C ILE A 3 -64.42 16.82 16.60
N MET A 4 -63.14 16.67 16.18
CA MET A 4 -62.19 15.55 15.99
C MET A 4 -60.81 16.11 15.50
N LEU A 5 -59.76 15.26 15.49
CA LEU A 5 -58.51 15.22 14.67
C LEU A 5 -57.56 16.44 14.63
N ALA A 6 -56.31 16.35 15.12
CA ALA A 6 -55.12 15.64 14.61
C ALA A 6 -54.44 16.28 13.39
N ALA A 7 -53.20 16.78 13.57
CA ALA A 7 -52.11 16.71 12.59
C ALA A 7 -50.78 17.13 13.23
N LEU A 8 -49.85 16.17 13.34
CA LEU A 8 -48.43 16.41 13.62
C LEU A 8 -47.80 17.09 12.40
N ALA A 9 -47.20 18.27 12.60
CA ALA A 9 -46.31 18.88 11.61
C ALA A 9 -44.86 18.68 12.06
N LEU A 10 -44.14 17.95 11.22
CA LEU A 10 -42.75 17.55 11.32
C LEU A 10 -41.82 18.75 11.52
N ALA A 11 -41.06 18.75 12.61
CA ALA A 11 -39.90 19.60 12.79
C ALA A 11 -38.76 19.07 11.91
N SER A 12 -38.55 19.72 10.76
CA SER A 12 -37.37 19.52 9.91
C SER A 12 -36.18 20.24 10.53
N GLY A 13 -35.44 19.54 11.40
CA GLY A 13 -34.09 19.91 11.79
C GLY A 13 -33.06 19.26 10.85
N PRO A 14 -31.96 19.92 10.49
CA PRO A 14 -30.87 19.28 9.77
C PRO A 14 -30.21 18.25 10.70
N LEU A 15 -30.46 16.98 10.44
CA LEU A 15 -29.66 15.87 10.94
C LEU A 15 -28.23 16.09 10.47
N THR A 16 -27.34 16.46 11.38
CA THR A 16 -25.90 16.31 11.20
C THR A 16 -25.63 14.84 10.91
N ALA A 17 -25.36 14.54 9.64
CA ALA A 17 -24.86 13.25 9.22
C ALA A 17 -23.56 12.97 9.98
N THR A 18 -23.65 12.09 10.98
CA THR A 18 -22.49 11.32 11.43
C THR A 18 -21.99 10.59 10.19
N ALA A 19 -20.85 11.03 9.65
CA ALA A 19 -20.11 10.29 8.64
C ALA A 19 -19.66 8.97 9.29
N GLN A 20 -20.56 8.00 9.28
CA GLN A 20 -20.27 6.63 9.64
C GLN A 20 -19.40 6.12 8.50
N GLN A 21 -18.08 6.18 8.71
CA GLN A 21 -17.10 5.65 7.79
C GLN A 21 -17.50 4.19 7.53
N ALA A 22 -17.97 3.93 6.31
CA ALA A 22 -18.24 2.59 5.86
C ALA A 22 -16.92 1.82 5.96
N ILE A 23 -16.87 0.84 6.86
CA ILE A 23 -15.78 -0.13 6.92
C ILE A 23 -15.90 -0.93 5.61
N PRO A 24 -14.97 -0.79 4.63
CA PRO A 24 -15.08 -1.56 3.41
C PRO A 24 -14.96 -3.05 3.76
N SER A 25 -15.90 -3.84 3.25
CA SER A 25 -16.00 -5.29 3.48
C SER A 25 -14.90 -6.11 2.79
N ASN A 26 -13.98 -5.46 2.08
CA ASN A 26 -12.71 -6.01 1.64
C ASN A 26 -11.64 -5.30 2.45
N GLY A 27 -10.84 -6.04 3.24
CA GLY A 27 -9.94 -5.54 4.29
C GLY A 27 -8.88 -4.48 3.92
N TYR A 28 -8.96 -3.83 2.77
CA TYR A 28 -8.24 -2.59 2.46
C TYR A 28 -8.91 -1.41 3.18
N ARG A 29 -8.46 -1.12 4.41
CA ARG A 29 -8.68 0.22 4.96
C ARG A 29 -7.93 1.22 4.08
N VAL A 30 -8.67 2.03 3.35
CA VAL A 30 -8.09 3.20 2.69
C VAL A 30 -7.80 4.22 3.78
N CYS A 31 -6.54 4.33 4.17
CA CYS A 31 -6.11 5.28 5.17
C CYS A 31 -5.97 6.68 4.57
N ALA A 32 -6.38 7.70 5.33
CA ALA A 32 -6.14 9.08 4.93
C ALA A 32 -4.62 9.35 4.86
N PRO A 33 -4.13 10.15 3.89
CA PRO A 33 -2.71 10.44 3.76
C PRO A 33 -2.06 10.94 5.06
N GLU A 34 -2.77 11.73 5.85
CA GLU A 34 -2.29 12.24 7.13
C GLU A 34 -2.08 11.12 8.15
N GLN A 35 -3.00 10.15 8.22
CA GLN A 35 -2.86 8.99 9.12
C GLN A 35 -1.72 8.08 8.68
N THR A 36 -1.55 7.91 7.36
CA THR A 36 -0.43 7.17 6.79
C THR A 36 0.91 7.85 7.12
N MET A 37 1.02 9.17 6.98
CA MET A 37 2.24 9.91 7.34
C MET A 37 2.54 9.84 8.84
N GLN A 38 1.51 9.96 9.68
CA GLN A 38 1.64 9.82 11.14
C GLN A 38 2.09 8.39 11.49
N GLY A 39 1.45 7.38 10.91
CA GLY A 39 1.82 5.98 11.05
C GLY A 39 3.28 5.71 10.70
N ARG A 40 3.71 6.18 9.52
CA ARG A 40 5.11 6.06 9.07
C ARG A 40 6.07 6.74 10.04
N THR A 41 5.71 7.92 10.56
CA THR A 41 6.53 8.63 11.55
C THR A 41 6.65 7.86 12.86
N ILE A 42 5.54 7.27 13.33
CA ILE A 42 5.50 6.49 14.58
C ILE A 42 6.38 5.25 14.48
N VAL A 43 6.28 4.50 13.39
CA VAL A 43 6.99 3.23 13.26
C VAL A 43 8.43 3.39 12.78
N ARG A 44 8.84 4.57 12.29
CA ARG A 44 10.18 4.83 11.77
C ARG A 44 11.29 4.49 12.77
N GLU A 45 11.13 4.84 14.04
CA GLU A 45 12.17 4.55 15.06
C GLU A 45 12.35 3.05 15.28
N ALA A 46 11.28 2.26 15.14
CA ALA A 46 11.30 0.82 15.37
C ALA A 46 11.62 0.01 14.10
N CYS A 47 11.12 0.45 12.94
CA CYS A 47 11.07 -0.31 11.70
C CYS A 47 11.90 0.29 10.56
N GLY A 48 12.49 1.48 10.78
CA GLY A 48 13.21 2.22 9.75
C GLY A 48 12.30 2.86 8.71
N ASP A 49 12.93 3.45 7.69
CA ASP A 49 12.25 4.05 6.55
C ASP A 49 12.32 3.12 5.33
N LEU A 50 11.26 3.16 4.51
CA LEU A 50 11.24 2.52 3.19
C LEU A 50 11.57 3.56 2.12
N VAL A 51 12.54 3.25 1.27
CA VAL A 51 12.92 4.07 0.12
C VAL A 51 12.53 3.34 -1.15
N GLN A 52 11.56 3.87 -1.87
CA GLN A 52 11.14 3.27 -3.13
C GLN A 52 12.27 3.40 -4.17
N PRO A 53 12.65 2.31 -4.86
CA PRO A 53 13.56 2.39 -5.98
C PRO A 53 12.93 3.17 -7.14
N ASP A 54 13.73 4.04 -7.76
CA ASP A 54 13.33 4.79 -8.96
C ASP A 54 13.53 3.91 -10.19
N PHE A 55 12.43 3.51 -10.83
CA PHE A 55 12.46 2.77 -12.08
C PHE A 55 12.23 3.75 -13.22
N ALA A 56 13.25 3.95 -14.05
CA ALA A 56 13.25 4.93 -15.13
C ALA A 56 11.95 4.90 -15.96
N GLU A 57 11.20 6.02 -15.96
CA GLU A 57 9.95 6.17 -16.73
C GLU A 57 10.15 5.99 -18.25
N GLY A 58 11.39 6.14 -18.74
CA GLY A 58 11.78 5.92 -20.14
C GLY A 58 12.23 4.49 -20.48
N GLY A 59 12.19 3.57 -19.51
CA GLY A 59 12.77 2.23 -19.62
C GLY A 59 14.29 2.20 -19.45
N PHE A 60 14.85 1.02 -19.33
CA PHE A 60 16.28 0.80 -19.10
C PHE A 60 17.09 1.04 -20.38
N ALA A 61 18.34 1.53 -20.30
CA ALA A 61 19.20 1.75 -21.47
C ALA A 61 19.93 0.46 -21.92
N SER A 62 20.20 -0.45 -20.99
CA SER A 62 20.91 -1.71 -21.25
C SER A 62 20.32 -2.89 -20.49
N LEU A 63 20.74 -4.10 -20.86
CA LEU A 63 20.36 -5.32 -20.15
C LEU A 63 20.83 -5.29 -18.69
N SER A 64 22.06 -4.82 -18.43
CA SER A 64 22.60 -4.74 -17.07
C SER A 64 21.80 -3.79 -16.17
N GLU A 65 21.26 -2.70 -16.73
CA GLU A 65 20.42 -1.77 -15.99
C GLU A 65 19.05 -2.39 -15.67
N LEU A 66 18.47 -3.13 -16.62
CA LEU A 66 17.25 -3.90 -16.39
C LEU A 66 17.45 -4.94 -15.27
N GLU A 67 18.54 -5.70 -15.32
CA GLU A 67 18.85 -6.72 -14.32
C GLU A 67 19.08 -6.12 -12.93
N ALA A 68 19.85 -5.03 -12.84
CA ALA A 68 20.09 -4.32 -11.58
C ALA A 68 18.78 -3.74 -11.00
N ALA A 69 17.90 -3.21 -11.84
CA ALA A 69 16.58 -2.76 -11.42
C ALA A 69 15.70 -3.93 -10.95
N GLY A 70 15.81 -5.10 -11.57
CA GLY A 70 15.13 -6.31 -11.14
C GLY A 70 15.57 -6.74 -9.75
N GLU A 71 16.87 -6.73 -9.48
CA GLU A 71 17.44 -7.00 -8.16
C GLU A 71 16.98 -5.95 -7.14
N ALA A 72 17.04 -4.65 -7.48
CA ALA A 72 16.58 -3.58 -6.60
C ALA A 72 15.08 -3.72 -6.24
N ARG A 73 14.24 -4.15 -7.19
CA ARG A 73 12.84 -4.48 -6.92
C ARG A 73 12.73 -5.60 -5.88
N GLU A 74 13.44 -6.71 -6.07
CA GLU A 74 13.37 -7.84 -5.13
C GLU A 74 13.88 -7.47 -3.74
N THR A 75 14.97 -6.70 -3.65
CA THR A 75 15.46 -6.15 -2.38
C THR A 75 14.40 -5.30 -1.70
N PHE A 76 13.76 -4.39 -2.43
CA PHE A 76 12.70 -3.54 -1.88
C PHE A 76 11.48 -4.34 -1.42
N LEU A 77 11.09 -5.40 -2.13
CA LEU A 77 10.00 -6.30 -1.70
C LEU A 77 10.36 -7.05 -0.40
N ALA A 78 11.61 -7.47 -0.26
CA ALA A 78 12.11 -8.08 0.97
C ALA A 78 12.13 -7.07 2.14
N GLU A 79 12.55 -5.82 1.89
CA GLU A 79 12.49 -4.73 2.87
C GLU A 79 11.05 -4.45 3.33
N ILE A 80 10.09 -4.40 2.40
CA ILE A 80 8.66 -4.25 2.74
C ILE A 80 8.17 -5.42 3.60
N THR A 81 8.61 -6.65 3.31
CA THR A 81 8.25 -7.82 4.13
C THR A 81 8.79 -7.70 5.55
N ALA A 82 10.04 -7.26 5.70
CA ALA A 82 10.65 -7.03 7.02
C ALA A 82 9.96 -5.87 7.76
N TYR A 83 9.65 -4.79 7.06
CA TYR A 83 8.89 -3.65 7.58
C TYR A 83 7.52 -4.07 8.08
N ALA A 84 6.77 -4.85 7.28
CA ALA A 84 5.46 -5.38 7.63
C ALA A 84 5.48 -6.22 8.91
N ALA A 85 6.48 -7.11 9.04
CA ALA A 85 6.68 -7.90 10.25
C ALA A 85 6.99 -7.02 11.48
N CYS A 86 7.83 -6.00 11.32
CA CYS A 86 8.13 -5.05 12.39
C CYS A 86 6.90 -4.25 12.82
N VAL A 87 6.12 -3.71 11.88
CA VAL A 87 4.89 -2.96 12.16
C VAL A 87 3.87 -3.83 12.88
N SER A 88 3.74 -5.10 12.48
CA SER A 88 2.89 -6.07 13.17
C SER A 88 3.33 -6.25 14.64
N GLY A 89 4.63 -6.42 14.88
CA GLY A 89 5.18 -6.48 16.24
C GLY A 89 4.93 -5.22 17.07
N PHE A 90 5.01 -4.04 16.45
CA PHE A 90 4.68 -2.76 17.09
C PHE A 90 3.20 -2.72 17.53
N ILE A 91 2.28 -3.11 16.65
CA ILE A 91 0.84 -3.15 16.93
C ILE A 91 0.53 -4.12 18.07
N ASP A 92 1.15 -5.30 18.08
CA ASP A 92 0.94 -6.32 19.12
C ASP A 92 1.46 -5.86 20.48
N ALA A 93 2.59 -5.13 20.52
CA ALA A 93 3.11 -4.52 21.74
C ALA A 93 2.18 -3.41 22.27
N ALA A 94 1.58 -2.63 21.38
CA ALA A 94 0.65 -1.55 21.74
C ALA A 94 -0.71 -2.03 22.26
N ARG A 95 -1.03 -3.33 22.09
CA ARG A 95 -2.28 -3.96 22.56
C ARG A 95 -2.13 -4.69 23.90
N GLN A 96 -0.96 -4.65 24.52
CA GLN A 96 -0.71 -5.31 25.80
C GLN A 96 -1.48 -4.66 26.97
N PRO A 97 -1.80 -5.43 28.04
CA PRO A 97 -2.45 -4.87 29.23
C PRO A 97 -1.65 -3.71 29.83
N GLY A 98 -2.33 -2.61 30.17
CA GLY A 98 -1.71 -1.40 30.72
C GLY A 98 -1.37 -0.33 29.68
N MET A 99 -1.55 -0.61 28.38
CA MET A 99 -1.43 0.39 27.32
C MET A 99 -2.71 1.24 27.19
N PRO A 100 -2.61 2.51 26.74
CA PRO A 100 -3.77 3.39 26.60
C PRO A 100 -4.74 2.88 25.53
N ALA A 101 -5.99 2.60 25.93
CA ALA A 101 -7.02 2.06 25.03
C ALA A 101 -7.54 3.08 24.00
N ASP A 102 -7.31 4.37 24.24
CA ASP A 102 -7.66 5.49 23.36
C ASP A 102 -6.52 5.89 22.40
N SER A 103 -5.38 5.19 22.45
CA SER A 103 -4.26 5.44 21.56
C SER A 103 -4.62 5.10 20.12
N LEU A 104 -4.42 6.08 19.22
CA LEU A 104 -4.55 5.89 17.77
C LEU A 104 -3.30 5.28 17.12
N ALA A 105 -2.22 5.09 17.89
CA ALA A 105 -0.95 4.62 17.35
C ALA A 105 -1.04 3.25 16.63
N PRO A 106 -1.77 2.23 17.13
CA PRO A 106 -1.90 0.95 16.43
C PRO A 106 -2.61 1.08 15.08
N ASP A 107 -3.65 1.92 15.01
CA ASP A 107 -4.41 2.15 13.78
C ASP A 107 -3.58 2.93 12.76
N GLN A 108 -2.84 3.94 13.20
CA GLN A 108 -1.91 4.70 12.35
C GLN A 108 -0.76 3.80 11.86
N ALA A 109 -0.21 2.93 12.71
CA ALA A 109 0.79 1.94 12.31
C ALA A 109 0.24 0.97 11.25
N ALA A 110 -1.00 0.50 11.40
CA ALA A 110 -1.65 -0.33 10.38
C ALA A 110 -1.79 0.41 9.04
N CYS A 111 -2.05 1.71 9.05
CA CYS A 111 -2.05 2.53 7.83
C CYS A 111 -0.67 2.60 7.15
N ALA A 112 0.41 2.64 7.94
CA ALA A 112 1.76 2.59 7.39
C ALA A 112 2.07 1.24 6.72
N HIS A 113 1.56 0.15 7.29
CA HIS A 113 1.64 -1.18 6.68
C HIS A 113 0.93 -1.24 5.33
N SER A 114 -0.35 -0.82 5.26
CA SER A 114 -1.11 -0.81 4.01
C SER A 114 -0.44 0.04 2.93
N TRP A 115 0.13 1.20 3.31
CA TRP A 115 0.92 2.01 2.38
C TRP A 115 2.16 1.26 1.86
N ALA A 116 2.88 0.53 2.71
CA ALA A 116 4.04 -0.26 2.28
C ALA A 116 3.65 -1.34 1.26
N GLU A 117 2.52 -2.02 1.46
CA GLU A 117 1.98 -2.99 0.48
C GLU A 117 1.62 -2.34 -0.87
N GLU A 118 1.07 -1.12 -0.83
CA GLU A 118 0.85 -0.32 -2.04
C GLU A 118 2.16 0.02 -2.74
N GLN A 119 3.22 0.36 -1.99
CA GLN A 119 4.54 0.62 -2.57
C GLN A 119 5.14 -0.64 -3.21
N ALA A 120 4.99 -1.82 -2.61
CA ALA A 120 5.41 -3.09 -3.22
C ALA A 120 4.70 -3.31 -4.55
N THR A 121 3.39 -3.09 -4.57
CA THR A 121 2.57 -3.20 -5.78
C THR A 121 3.03 -2.21 -6.85
N GLN A 122 3.31 -0.97 -6.46
CA GLN A 122 3.75 0.08 -7.36
C GLN A 122 5.13 -0.22 -7.94
N ALA A 123 6.09 -0.65 -7.11
CA ALA A 123 7.42 -1.06 -7.56
C ALA A 123 7.38 -2.19 -8.59
N VAL A 124 6.55 -3.21 -8.37
CA VAL A 124 6.34 -4.30 -9.34
C VAL A 124 5.75 -3.78 -10.64
N ARG A 125 4.77 -2.87 -10.58
CA ARG A 125 4.14 -2.28 -11.77
C ARG A 125 5.12 -1.41 -12.55
N ASP A 126 5.93 -0.62 -11.87
CA ASP A 126 6.85 0.34 -12.49
C ASP A 126 7.99 -0.38 -13.18
N TYR A 127 8.64 -1.31 -12.48
CA TYR A 127 9.60 -2.22 -13.09
C TYR A 127 8.97 -2.98 -14.27
N GLY A 128 7.77 -3.53 -14.10
CA GLY A 128 7.13 -4.34 -15.13
C GLY A 128 6.85 -3.57 -16.42
N ARG A 129 6.42 -2.31 -16.33
CA ARG A 129 6.25 -1.42 -17.49
C ARG A 129 7.60 -1.10 -18.15
N ALA A 130 8.61 -0.74 -17.37
CA ALA A 130 9.96 -0.43 -17.88
C ALA A 130 10.63 -1.64 -18.55
N CYS A 131 10.48 -2.83 -17.96
CA CYS A 131 11.00 -4.08 -18.51
C CYS A 131 10.33 -4.45 -19.85
N ILE A 132 9.00 -4.31 -19.96
CA ILE A 132 8.30 -4.54 -21.24
C ILE A 132 8.79 -3.55 -22.31
N ALA A 133 8.98 -2.29 -21.94
CA ALA A 133 9.50 -1.28 -22.87
C ALA A 133 10.91 -1.65 -23.38
N TYR A 134 11.82 -2.05 -22.48
CA TYR A 134 13.14 -2.55 -22.86
C TYR A 134 13.05 -3.79 -23.75
N SER A 135 12.27 -4.79 -23.35
CA SER A 135 12.12 -6.06 -24.08
C SER A 135 11.69 -5.82 -25.53
N ASN A 136 10.64 -5.03 -25.73
CA ASN A 136 10.15 -4.67 -27.06
C ASN A 136 11.22 -3.94 -27.89
N ARG A 137 11.96 -3.00 -27.29
CA ARG A 137 13.00 -2.23 -27.98
C ARG A 137 14.19 -3.11 -28.36
N SER A 138 14.59 -4.01 -27.48
CA SER A 138 15.73 -4.91 -27.67
C SER A 138 15.56 -5.91 -28.82
N MET A 139 14.31 -6.17 -29.24
CA MET A 139 14.01 -6.99 -30.41
C MET A 139 14.13 -6.23 -31.74
N MET A 140 14.11 -4.89 -31.70
CA MET A 140 14.15 -4.02 -32.89
C MET A 140 15.50 -3.34 -33.08
N ASP A 141 16.26 -3.14 -32.00
CA ASP A 141 17.57 -2.51 -32.01
C ASP A 141 18.69 -3.55 -31.87
N ALA A 142 19.47 -3.73 -32.94
CA ALA A 142 20.58 -4.68 -32.98
C ALA A 142 21.73 -4.36 -31.99
N ASN A 143 21.76 -3.15 -31.40
CA ASN A 143 22.75 -2.77 -30.40
C ASN A 143 22.35 -3.18 -28.97
N LEU A 144 21.12 -3.66 -28.77
CA LEU A 144 20.62 -4.08 -27.47
C LEU A 144 20.59 -5.60 -27.38
N THR A 145 20.96 -6.12 -26.21
CA THR A 145 20.82 -7.55 -25.92
C THR A 145 19.34 -7.86 -25.65
N PRO A 146 18.71 -8.80 -26.37
CA PRO A 146 17.33 -9.19 -26.14
C PRO A 146 17.08 -9.69 -24.73
N TRP A 147 15.98 -9.24 -24.13
CA TRP A 147 15.50 -9.76 -22.84
C TRP A 147 14.62 -11.00 -23.02
N SER A 148 14.91 -12.06 -22.26
CA SER A 148 14.16 -13.33 -22.29
C SER A 148 13.51 -13.72 -20.96
N GLY A 149 13.70 -12.93 -19.90
CA GLY A 149 13.13 -13.20 -18.58
C GLY A 149 11.72 -12.62 -18.38
N ALA A 150 11.20 -12.76 -17.16
CA ALA A 150 9.87 -12.26 -16.80
C ALA A 150 9.90 -10.80 -16.33
N CYS A 151 9.00 -9.98 -16.85
CA CYS A 151 8.86 -8.58 -16.41
C CYS A 151 7.97 -8.42 -15.17
N TYR A 152 7.10 -9.39 -14.89
CA TYR A 152 6.30 -9.46 -13.68
C TYR A 152 6.64 -10.74 -12.92
N PRO A 153 6.47 -10.76 -11.59
CA PRO A 153 6.59 -11.99 -10.82
C PRO A 153 5.69 -13.08 -11.42
N THR A 154 6.30 -14.20 -11.79
CA THR A 154 5.55 -15.40 -12.17
C THR A 154 5.08 -16.05 -10.88
N ALA A 155 3.78 -16.30 -10.74
CA ALA A 155 3.30 -17.10 -9.62
C ALA A 155 4.05 -18.44 -9.65
N THR A 156 4.92 -18.68 -8.67
CA THR A 156 5.39 -20.02 -8.37
C THR A 156 4.14 -20.81 -7.99
N GLY A 157 3.67 -21.66 -8.90
CA GLY A 157 2.52 -22.49 -8.65
C GLY A 157 2.73 -23.26 -7.35
N ASN A 158 1.77 -23.19 -6.45
CA ASN A 158 1.56 -24.22 -5.44
C ASN A 158 1.36 -25.54 -6.21
N ASN A 159 2.45 -26.26 -6.47
CA ASN A 159 2.37 -27.69 -6.67
C ASN A 159 2.09 -28.26 -5.28
N GLY A 160 0.83 -28.65 -5.07
CA GLY A 160 0.35 -29.23 -3.82
C GLY A 160 0.95 -30.60 -3.50
#